data_AF-A0A839UYQ9-F1
#
_entry.id   AF-A0A839UYQ9-F1
#
_cell.length_a   1.000
_cell.length_b   1.000
_cell.length_c   1.000
_cell.angle_alpha   90.00
_cell.angle_beta   90.00
_cell.angle_gamma   90.00
#
_symmetry.space_group_name_H-M   'P 1'
#
loop_
_entity.id
_entity.type
_entity.pdbx_description
1 polymer ?
#
loop_
_entity_poly.entity_id
_entity_poly.type
_entity_poly.pdbx_seq_one_letter_code
_entity_poly.pdbx_strand_id
1 'polypeptide(L)'
;MTDADWASSENYRACLLRESGDAGFRELMNALQAVVFNLHAVRLLNRICRITGAKVVIVSSWRWHFEPEWIHQTLRRKGIEPRHFHVDYACEVTQPFPYSKLRDSQEWLSRHPDVTDWLVLDDEAERDGFENPEYVNPLVGLDTTAAVRCVQALGPKPAEPSDCSAVVFLDIDGVLLPTAAWLHAGNFAAKERLRWITTDFETIAAYADHVRRSRLLLGGRPSAWKTPHAD
;
A
#
# COMPACT_ATOMS: atom_id res chain seq x y z
N MET A 1 -21.91 21.97 -2.67
CA MET A 1 -21.33 20.69 -3.12
C MET A 1 -22.02 19.59 -2.36
N THR A 2 -22.64 18.66 -3.07
CA THR A 2 -23.25 17.46 -2.48
C THR A 2 -22.22 16.32 -2.51
N ASP A 3 -22.44 15.25 -1.74
CA ASP A 3 -21.54 14.09 -1.74
C ASP A 3 -21.41 13.42 -3.12
N ALA A 4 -22.35 13.67 -4.03
CA ALA A 4 -22.31 13.20 -5.41
C ALA A 4 -21.31 13.95 -6.31
N ASP A 5 -20.89 15.17 -5.95
CA ASP A 5 -19.96 15.96 -6.76
C ASP A 5 -18.51 15.42 -6.68
N TRP A 6 -18.16 14.65 -5.65
CA TRP A 6 -16.83 14.07 -5.44
C TRP A 6 -16.52 12.84 -6.30
N ALA A 7 -17.50 12.38 -7.07
CA ALA A 7 -17.54 11.03 -7.63
C ALA A 7 -16.59 10.74 -8.81
N SER A 8 -16.01 11.76 -9.45
CA SER A 8 -15.04 11.56 -10.55
C SER A 8 -13.63 11.98 -10.15
N SER A 9 -12.62 11.23 -10.61
CA SER A 9 -11.21 11.58 -10.45
C SER A 9 -10.89 12.97 -11.03
N GLU A 10 -11.60 13.37 -12.09
CA GLU A 10 -11.55 14.72 -12.65
C GLU A 10 -12.05 15.78 -11.66
N ASN A 11 -13.12 15.52 -10.90
CA ASN A 11 -13.65 16.46 -9.91
C ASN A 11 -12.72 16.57 -8.69
N TYR A 12 -12.10 15.46 -8.24
CA TYR A 12 -11.15 15.52 -7.13
C TYR A 12 -9.88 16.27 -7.50
N ARG A 13 -9.31 15.98 -8.69
CA ARG A 13 -8.16 16.71 -9.22
C ARG A 13 -8.48 18.18 -9.44
N ALA A 14 -9.67 18.50 -9.97
CA ALA A 14 -10.13 19.88 -10.10
C ALA A 14 -10.31 20.57 -8.73
N CYS A 15 -10.74 19.85 -7.69
CA CYS A 15 -10.87 20.38 -6.34
C CYS A 15 -9.50 20.66 -5.72
N LEU A 16 -8.56 19.71 -5.78
CA LEU A 16 -7.17 19.89 -5.35
C LEU A 16 -6.49 21.05 -6.08
N LEU A 17 -6.66 21.14 -7.40
CA LEU A 17 -6.12 22.23 -8.21
C LEU A 17 -6.78 23.58 -7.90
N ARG A 18 -8.08 23.60 -7.58
CA ARG A 18 -8.79 24.84 -7.16
C ARG A 18 -8.30 25.34 -5.80
N GLU A 19 -8.07 24.45 -4.85
CA GLU A 19 -7.66 24.84 -3.49
C GLU A 19 -6.17 25.15 -3.37
N SER A 20 -5.32 24.41 -4.11
CA SER A 20 -3.86 24.47 -3.93
C SER A 20 -3.11 25.11 -5.11
N GLY A 21 -3.77 25.28 -6.26
CA GLY A 21 -3.14 25.67 -7.52
C GLY A 21 -2.12 24.64 -8.05
N ASP A 22 -1.56 24.90 -9.22
CA ASP A 22 -0.53 24.05 -9.87
C ASP A 22 0.75 23.92 -9.04
N ALA A 23 1.06 24.92 -8.20
CA ALA A 23 2.23 24.89 -7.33
C ALA A 23 2.03 23.90 -6.18
N GLY A 24 0.88 23.96 -5.50
CA GLY A 24 0.57 23.04 -4.40
C GLY A 24 0.40 21.60 -4.88
N PHE A 25 -0.21 21.38 -6.04
CA PHE A 25 -0.27 20.03 -6.63
C PHE A 25 1.14 19.49 -6.94
N ARG A 26 2.02 20.28 -7.56
CA ARG A 26 3.41 19.85 -7.80
C ARG A 26 4.16 19.54 -6.51
N GLU A 27 4.00 20.35 -5.48
CA GLU A 27 4.62 20.11 -4.17
C GLU A 27 4.09 18.81 -3.53
N LEU A 28 2.79 18.54 -3.62
CA LEU A 28 2.17 17.29 -3.18
C LEU A 28 2.76 16.08 -3.90
N MET A 29 2.85 16.16 -5.23
CA MET A 29 3.41 15.09 -6.05
C MET A 29 4.89 14.85 -5.74
N ASN A 30 5.66 15.92 -5.49
CA ASN A 30 7.06 15.81 -5.05
C ASN A 30 7.16 15.17 -3.66
N ALA A 31 6.28 15.54 -2.73
CA ALA A 31 6.25 14.96 -1.39
C ALA A 31 5.94 13.46 -1.45
N LEU A 32 4.96 13.04 -2.25
CA LEU A 32 4.63 11.64 -2.47
C LEU A 32 5.76 10.87 -3.15
N GLN A 33 6.45 11.47 -4.11
CA GLN A 33 7.65 10.87 -4.72
C GLN A 33 8.77 10.68 -3.69
N ALA A 34 8.87 11.54 -2.69
CA ALA A 34 9.83 11.44 -1.60
C ALA A 34 9.45 10.38 -0.54
N VAL A 35 8.20 9.88 -0.54
CA VAL A 35 7.76 8.85 0.41
C VAL A 35 8.63 7.59 0.27
N VAL A 36 9.20 7.15 1.38
CA VAL A 36 10.05 5.97 1.52
C VAL A 36 9.17 4.77 1.86
N PHE A 37 9.09 3.83 0.93
CA PHE A 37 8.39 2.56 1.12
C PHE A 37 9.18 1.65 2.06
N ASN A 38 8.49 0.73 2.74
CA ASN A 38 9.16 -0.35 3.45
C ASN A 38 9.87 -1.27 2.45
N LEU A 39 11.19 -1.16 2.34
CA LEU A 39 11.99 -1.93 1.39
C LEU A 39 11.91 -3.45 1.64
N HIS A 40 11.69 -3.87 2.89
CA HIS A 40 11.49 -5.28 3.20
C HIS A 40 10.17 -5.78 2.60
N ALA A 41 9.08 -5.04 2.79
CA ALA A 41 7.77 -5.33 2.21
C ALA A 41 7.84 -5.40 0.67
N VAL A 42 8.49 -4.43 0.01
CA VAL A 42 8.68 -4.44 -1.45
C VAL A 42 9.43 -5.71 -1.92
N ARG A 43 10.50 -6.09 -1.21
CA ARG A 43 11.27 -7.31 -1.55
C ARG A 43 10.45 -8.57 -1.35
N LEU A 44 9.59 -8.62 -0.33
CA LEU A 44 8.69 -9.73 -0.07
C LEU A 44 7.62 -9.83 -1.15
N LEU A 45 6.99 -8.72 -1.56
CA LEU A 45 6.03 -8.70 -2.66
C LEU A 45 6.64 -9.25 -3.96
N ASN A 46 7.81 -8.74 -4.37
CA ASN A 46 8.52 -9.29 -5.53
C ASN A 46 8.86 -10.78 -5.38
N ARG A 47 9.11 -11.26 -4.15
CA ARG A 47 9.38 -12.67 -3.89
C ARG A 47 8.13 -13.52 -3.98
N ILE A 48 6.99 -13.04 -3.49
CA ILE A 48 5.68 -13.69 -3.65
C ILE A 48 5.42 -13.88 -5.13
N CYS A 49 5.42 -12.79 -5.92
CA CYS A 49 5.15 -12.84 -7.36
C CYS A 49 6.11 -13.77 -8.13
N ARG A 50 7.40 -13.83 -7.76
CA ARG A 50 8.36 -14.75 -8.40
C ARG A 50 8.08 -16.22 -8.08
N ILE A 51 7.65 -16.54 -6.88
CA ILE A 51 7.41 -17.92 -6.45
C ILE A 51 6.06 -18.42 -6.98
N THR A 52 5.03 -17.59 -6.91
CA THR A 52 3.65 -17.97 -7.24
C THR A 52 3.28 -17.68 -8.69
N GLY A 53 4.13 -16.97 -9.43
CA GLY A 53 3.79 -16.44 -10.76
C GLY A 53 2.73 -15.33 -10.75
N ALA A 54 2.21 -14.95 -9.57
CA ALA A 54 1.10 -14.02 -9.47
C ALA A 54 1.47 -12.61 -9.95
N LYS A 55 0.50 -11.94 -10.57
CA LYS A 55 0.60 -10.53 -10.96
C LYS A 55 -0.06 -9.59 -9.96
N VAL A 56 0.43 -8.37 -9.88
CA VAL A 56 -0.09 -7.31 -9.02
C VAL A 56 -1.18 -6.56 -9.76
N VAL A 57 -2.32 -6.41 -9.08
CA VAL A 57 -3.43 -5.52 -9.45
C VAL A 57 -3.64 -4.55 -8.28
N ILE A 58 -3.72 -3.26 -8.56
CA ILE A 58 -3.82 -2.21 -7.54
C ILE A 58 -5.28 -2.05 -7.12
N VAL A 59 -5.55 -2.21 -5.82
CA VAL A 59 -6.85 -1.98 -5.18
C VAL A 59 -6.74 -1.01 -3.99
N SER A 60 -5.96 0.05 -4.15
CA SER A 60 -5.73 1.03 -3.08
C SER A 60 -6.67 2.23 -3.16
N SER A 61 -6.91 2.88 -2.02
CA SER A 61 -7.55 4.21 -1.93
C SER A 61 -6.79 5.28 -2.70
N TRP A 62 -5.49 5.08 -2.96
CA TRP A 62 -4.67 5.96 -3.80
C TRP A 62 -5.29 6.22 -5.19
N ARG A 63 -6.07 5.27 -5.72
CA ARG A 63 -6.77 5.39 -7.01
C ARG A 63 -7.75 6.55 -7.07
N TRP A 64 -8.19 7.08 -5.92
CA TRP A 64 -9.10 8.23 -5.85
C TRP A 64 -8.39 9.55 -6.11
N HIS A 65 -7.09 9.59 -5.82
CA HIS A 65 -6.31 10.82 -5.78
C HIS A 65 -5.32 10.88 -6.95
N PHE A 66 -4.98 9.74 -7.52
CA PHE A 66 -3.93 9.62 -8.53
C PHE A 66 -4.37 8.75 -9.70
N GLU A 67 -3.94 9.16 -10.89
CA GLU A 67 -4.08 8.35 -12.10
C GLU A 67 -3.38 6.99 -11.92
N PRO A 68 -3.99 5.87 -12.37
CA PRO A 68 -3.41 4.54 -12.25
C PRO A 68 -1.96 4.45 -12.77
N GLU A 69 -1.68 5.08 -13.91
CA GLU A 69 -0.34 5.08 -14.51
C GLU A 69 0.70 5.79 -13.61
N TRP A 70 0.29 6.85 -12.91
CA TRP A 70 1.19 7.51 -11.95
C TRP A 70 1.48 6.62 -10.75
N ILE A 71 0.47 5.92 -10.22
CA ILE A 71 0.65 4.97 -9.11
C ILE A 71 1.60 3.85 -9.56
N HIS A 72 1.34 3.26 -10.72
CA HIS A 72 2.18 2.22 -11.31
C HIS A 72 3.64 2.65 -11.47
N GLN A 73 3.90 3.83 -12.05
CA GLN A 73 5.26 4.37 -12.16
C GLN A 73 5.92 4.59 -10.80
N THR A 74 5.16 5.06 -9.81
CA THR A 74 5.65 5.26 -8.45
C THR A 74 6.08 3.94 -7.83
N LEU A 75 5.21 2.93 -7.84
CA LEU A 75 5.51 1.59 -7.35
C LEU A 75 6.75 0.97 -8.01
N ARG A 76 6.91 1.14 -9.32
CA ARG A 76 8.11 0.71 -10.07
C ARG A 76 9.38 1.41 -9.60
N ARG A 77 9.36 2.73 -9.43
CA ARG A 77 10.51 3.50 -8.90
C ARG A 77 10.84 3.10 -7.46
N LYS A 78 9.87 2.60 -6.69
CA LYS A 78 10.06 2.07 -5.33
C LYS A 78 10.54 0.63 -5.30
N GLY A 79 10.71 -0.02 -6.45
CA GLY A 79 11.41 -1.29 -6.61
C GLY A 79 10.52 -2.49 -6.89
N ILE A 80 9.21 -2.30 -7.14
CA ILE A 80 8.37 -3.39 -7.64
C ILE A 80 8.75 -3.68 -9.09
N GLU A 81 9.06 -4.93 -9.41
CA GLU A 81 9.57 -5.27 -10.74
C GLU A 81 8.44 -5.14 -11.78
N PRO A 82 8.67 -4.47 -12.94
CA PRO A 82 7.61 -4.21 -13.92
C PRO A 82 6.88 -5.47 -14.42
N ARG A 83 7.61 -6.60 -14.52
CA ARG A 83 7.07 -7.89 -14.95
C ARG A 83 6.05 -8.50 -13.98
N HIS A 84 5.96 -7.97 -12.76
CA HIS A 84 5.00 -8.44 -11.76
C HIS A 84 3.66 -7.73 -11.86
N PHE A 85 3.50 -6.67 -12.66
CA PHE A 85 2.19 -6.08 -12.87
C PHE A 85 1.37 -6.89 -13.88
N HIS A 86 0.06 -6.94 -13.65
CA HIS A 86 -0.89 -7.43 -14.66
C HIS A 86 -0.93 -6.46 -15.84
N VAL A 87 -1.41 -6.87 -17.01
CA VAL A 87 -1.58 -5.93 -18.14
C VAL A 87 -2.64 -4.87 -17.84
N ASP A 88 -3.75 -5.30 -17.23
CA ASP A 88 -4.74 -4.46 -16.55
C ASP A 88 -4.42 -4.39 -15.05
N TYR A 89 -3.46 -3.54 -14.66
CA TYR A 89 -2.85 -3.54 -13.32
C TYR A 89 -3.62 -2.75 -12.26
N ALA A 90 -4.80 -2.20 -12.53
CA ALA A 90 -5.54 -1.41 -11.56
C ALA A 90 -7.05 -1.66 -11.67
N CYS A 91 -7.71 -1.86 -10.53
CA CYS A 91 -9.17 -1.91 -10.52
C CYS A 91 -9.74 -0.52 -10.85
N GLU A 92 -10.85 -0.49 -11.58
CA GLU A 92 -11.65 0.71 -11.71
C GLU A 92 -12.33 1.04 -10.37
N VAL A 93 -12.58 2.31 -10.10
CA VAL A 93 -13.38 2.73 -8.94
C VAL A 93 -14.84 2.64 -9.34
N THR A 94 -15.52 1.55 -8.98
CA THR A 94 -16.89 1.28 -9.40
C THR A 94 -17.91 2.19 -8.72
N GLN A 95 -17.61 2.60 -7.48
CA GLN A 95 -18.39 3.56 -6.72
C GLN A 95 -17.50 4.38 -5.79
N PRO A 96 -17.68 5.71 -5.75
CA PRO A 96 -16.91 6.58 -4.87
C PRO A 96 -17.47 6.62 -3.45
N PHE A 97 -18.74 6.27 -3.21
CA PHE A 97 -19.23 6.15 -1.83
C PHE A 97 -20.49 5.27 -1.74
N PRO A 98 -20.56 4.32 -0.79
CA PRO A 98 -19.48 3.87 0.08
C PRO A 98 -18.39 3.14 -0.72
N TYR A 99 -17.12 3.43 -0.45
CA TYR A 99 -16.00 2.73 -1.08
C TYR A 99 -16.06 1.23 -0.76
N SER A 100 -15.76 0.39 -1.75
CA SER A 100 -15.63 -1.06 -1.54
C SER A 100 -14.53 -1.61 -2.43
N LYS A 101 -13.37 -1.90 -1.81
CA LYS A 101 -12.27 -2.62 -2.48
C LYS A 101 -12.76 -3.98 -2.99
N LEU A 102 -13.64 -4.65 -2.23
CA LEU A 102 -14.26 -5.91 -2.63
C LEU A 102 -15.01 -5.80 -3.96
N ARG A 103 -15.91 -4.82 -4.08
CA ARG A 103 -16.68 -4.62 -5.32
C ARG A 103 -15.79 -4.31 -6.51
N ASP A 104 -14.79 -3.45 -6.32
CA ASP A 104 -13.84 -3.08 -7.37
C ASP A 104 -13.03 -4.31 -7.85
N SER A 105 -12.56 -5.15 -6.93
CA SER A 105 -11.87 -6.39 -7.25
C SER A 105 -12.77 -7.42 -7.92
N GLN A 106 -14.03 -7.55 -7.48
CA GLN A 106 -15.00 -8.46 -8.09
C GLN A 106 -15.35 -8.05 -9.53
N GLU A 107 -15.52 -6.75 -9.78
CA GLU A 107 -15.73 -6.23 -11.13
C GLU A 107 -14.50 -6.44 -12.00
N TRP A 108 -13.30 -6.28 -11.44
CA TRP A 108 -12.07 -6.60 -12.16
C TRP A 108 -12.00 -8.10 -12.51
N LEU A 109 -12.29 -9.00 -11.56
CA LEU A 109 -12.28 -10.46 -11.79
C LEU A 109 -13.33 -10.89 -12.83
N SER A 110 -14.51 -10.24 -12.87
CA SER A 110 -15.55 -10.56 -13.85
C SER A 110 -15.09 -10.33 -15.31
N ARG A 111 -14.15 -9.39 -15.51
CA ARG A 111 -13.53 -9.09 -16.81
C ARG A 111 -12.30 -9.95 -17.12
N HIS A 112 -11.78 -10.71 -16.14
CA HIS A 112 -10.58 -11.53 -16.25
C HIS A 112 -10.85 -12.99 -15.85
N PRO A 113 -11.69 -13.72 -16.60
CA PRO A 113 -12.06 -15.10 -16.27
C PRO A 113 -10.89 -16.09 -16.37
N ASP A 114 -9.76 -15.69 -16.95
CA ASP A 114 -8.49 -16.45 -16.99
C ASP A 114 -7.77 -16.45 -15.63
N VAL A 115 -8.10 -15.52 -14.74
CA VAL A 115 -7.59 -15.47 -13.37
C VAL A 115 -8.41 -16.39 -12.48
N THR A 116 -7.83 -17.55 -12.14
CA THR A 116 -8.48 -18.59 -11.31
C THR A 116 -8.06 -18.53 -9.86
N ASP A 117 -6.90 -17.95 -9.56
CA ASP A 117 -6.35 -17.82 -8.23
C ASP A 117 -6.14 -16.35 -7.90
N TRP A 118 -6.57 -15.91 -6.73
CA TRP A 118 -6.34 -14.54 -6.31
C TRP A 118 -6.25 -14.43 -4.79
N LEU A 119 -5.54 -13.40 -4.34
CA LEU A 119 -5.36 -13.07 -2.94
C LEU A 119 -5.43 -11.55 -2.78
N VAL A 120 -5.92 -11.08 -1.64
CA VAL A 120 -5.89 -9.65 -1.28
C VAL A 120 -4.84 -9.42 -0.21
N LEU A 121 -3.90 -8.52 -0.49
CA LEU A 121 -2.93 -8.00 0.47
C LEU A 121 -3.39 -6.63 0.94
N ASP A 122 -3.95 -6.58 2.14
CA ASP A 122 -4.61 -5.39 2.66
C ASP A 122 -4.60 -5.42 4.19
N ASP A 123 -4.40 -4.27 4.83
CA ASP A 123 -4.42 -4.12 6.28
C ASP A 123 -5.83 -3.88 6.85
N GLU A 124 -6.81 -3.64 5.98
CA GLU A 124 -8.23 -3.52 6.30
C GLU A 124 -9.07 -4.65 5.67
N ALA A 125 -8.44 -5.73 5.19
CA ALA A 125 -9.10 -6.77 4.39
C ALA A 125 -10.37 -7.36 5.02
N GLU A 126 -10.39 -7.55 6.36
CA GLU A 126 -11.54 -8.07 7.09
C GLU A 126 -12.75 -7.12 7.04
N ARG A 127 -12.49 -5.80 7.06
CA ARG A 127 -13.52 -4.76 7.00
C ARG A 127 -14.24 -4.76 5.66
N ASP A 128 -13.52 -5.07 4.59
CA ASP A 128 -14.05 -5.06 3.23
C ASP A 128 -14.79 -6.34 2.84
N GLY A 129 -14.79 -7.37 3.69
CA GLY A 129 -15.57 -8.59 3.50
C GLY A 129 -15.02 -9.53 2.42
N PHE A 130 -13.71 -9.48 2.16
CA PHE A 130 -13.07 -10.41 1.23
C PHE A 130 -13.14 -11.87 1.71
N GLU A 131 -13.35 -12.79 0.78
CA GLU A 131 -13.37 -14.23 1.06
C GLU A 131 -11.96 -14.85 1.17
N ASN A 132 -10.97 -14.27 0.48
CA ASN A 132 -9.58 -14.70 0.53
C ASN A 132 -8.60 -13.57 0.90
N PRO A 133 -8.73 -12.98 2.10
CA PRO A 133 -7.84 -11.93 2.56
C PRO A 133 -6.57 -12.53 3.18
N GLU A 134 -5.44 -11.92 2.90
CA GLU A 134 -4.26 -12.00 3.75
C GLU A 134 -4.14 -10.69 4.52
N TYR A 135 -4.55 -10.73 5.78
CA TYR A 135 -4.48 -9.57 6.67
C TYR A 135 -3.02 -9.18 6.93
N VAL A 136 -2.70 -7.93 6.61
CA VAL A 136 -1.40 -7.34 6.87
C VAL A 136 -1.47 -6.46 8.11
N ASN A 137 -0.54 -6.64 9.05
CA ASN A 137 -0.52 -5.78 10.23
C ASN A 137 -0.15 -4.33 9.81
N PRO A 138 -1.03 -3.33 9.99
CA PRO A 138 -0.80 -1.96 9.52
C PRO A 138 0.41 -1.29 10.19
N LEU A 139 0.86 -1.79 11.33
CA LEU A 139 2.02 -1.24 12.05
C LEU A 139 3.34 -1.71 11.44
N VAL A 140 3.37 -2.92 10.92
CA VAL A 140 4.59 -3.60 10.44
C VAL A 140 4.68 -3.60 8.93
N GLY A 141 3.54 -3.72 8.25
CA GLY A 141 3.44 -3.95 6.83
C GLY A 141 3.59 -5.41 6.47
N LEU A 142 3.76 -5.67 5.17
CA LEU A 142 3.99 -7.02 4.67
C LEU A 142 5.29 -7.57 5.27
N ASP A 143 5.13 -8.53 6.19
CA ASP A 143 6.23 -9.22 6.85
C ASP A 143 6.46 -10.62 6.28
N THR A 144 7.48 -11.31 6.78
CA THR A 144 7.84 -12.64 6.29
C THR A 144 6.72 -13.67 6.56
N THR A 145 5.97 -13.52 7.64
CA THR A 145 4.90 -14.45 8.01
C THR A 145 3.73 -14.34 7.03
N ALA A 146 3.26 -13.12 6.77
CA ALA A 146 2.22 -12.85 5.78
C ALA A 146 2.68 -13.28 4.38
N ALA A 147 3.94 -13.01 4.01
CA ALA A 147 4.48 -13.43 2.73
C ALA A 147 4.52 -14.97 2.56
N VAL A 148 4.83 -15.72 3.62
CA VAL A 148 4.78 -17.19 3.58
C VAL A 148 3.33 -17.67 3.38
N ARG A 149 2.36 -17.08 4.07
CA ARG A 149 0.94 -17.43 3.90
C ARG A 149 0.43 -17.11 2.50
N CYS A 150 0.84 -15.98 1.91
CA CYS A 150 0.54 -15.67 0.51
C CYS A 150 1.02 -16.77 -0.45
N VAL A 151 2.27 -17.22 -0.27
CA VAL A 151 2.87 -18.27 -1.09
C VAL A 151 2.15 -19.60 -0.88
N GLN A 152 1.74 -19.92 0.35
CA GLN A 152 0.98 -21.13 0.65
C GLN A 152 -0.42 -21.10 0.05
N ALA A 153 -1.11 -19.94 0.09
CA ALA A 153 -2.45 -19.76 -0.43
C ALA A 153 -2.50 -19.84 -1.96
N LEU A 154 -1.56 -19.18 -2.65
CA LEU A 154 -1.51 -19.16 -4.11
C LEU A 154 -0.82 -20.38 -4.72
N GLY A 155 0.01 -21.07 -3.93
CA GLY A 155 0.87 -22.15 -4.40
C GLY A 155 2.02 -21.69 -5.31
N PRO A 156 3.13 -22.44 -5.37
CA PRO A 156 4.19 -22.17 -6.35
C PRO A 156 3.71 -22.54 -7.76
N LYS A 157 3.97 -21.66 -8.74
CA LYS A 157 3.69 -21.94 -10.15
C LYS A 157 5.00 -22.06 -10.94
N PRO A 158 5.09 -22.93 -11.96
CA PRO A 158 6.26 -23.00 -12.82
C PRO A 158 6.50 -21.64 -13.49
N ALA A 159 7.77 -21.29 -13.71
CA ALA A 159 8.17 -19.97 -14.20
C ALA A 159 7.77 -19.66 -15.66
N GLU A 160 7.00 -20.53 -16.32
CA GLU A 160 6.61 -20.37 -17.71
C GLU A 160 5.60 -19.21 -17.87
N PRO A 161 5.74 -18.36 -18.91
CA PRO A 161 5.34 -16.96 -18.78
C PRO A 161 3.94 -16.61 -19.28
N SER A 162 3.17 -17.54 -19.85
CA SER A 162 1.95 -17.19 -20.58
C SER A 162 0.66 -17.18 -19.77
N ASP A 163 0.54 -17.96 -18.69
CA ASP A 163 -0.74 -18.09 -18.00
C ASP A 163 -0.76 -17.22 -16.74
N CYS A 164 -1.34 -16.03 -16.88
CA CYS A 164 -1.59 -15.10 -15.79
C CYS A 164 -2.76 -15.55 -14.89
N SER A 165 -2.77 -16.83 -14.50
CA SER A 165 -3.88 -17.43 -13.75
C SER A 165 -3.93 -17.03 -12.28
N ALA A 166 -2.90 -16.34 -11.76
CA ALA A 166 -2.86 -15.86 -10.38
C ALA A 166 -2.67 -14.34 -10.29
N VAL A 167 -3.40 -13.69 -9.39
CA VAL A 167 -3.20 -12.27 -9.06
C VAL A 167 -3.13 -12.01 -7.56
N VAL A 168 -2.51 -10.88 -7.21
CA VAL A 168 -2.53 -10.28 -5.88
C VAL A 168 -3.13 -8.89 -6.01
N PHE A 169 -4.28 -8.70 -5.39
CA PHE A 169 -4.87 -7.38 -5.20
C PHE A 169 -4.11 -6.68 -4.06
N LEU A 170 -3.49 -5.55 -4.38
CA LEU A 170 -2.58 -4.85 -3.49
C LEU A 170 -3.18 -3.54 -2.99
N ASP A 171 -3.31 -3.41 -1.68
CA ASP A 171 -3.32 -2.10 -1.03
C ASP A 171 -1.89 -1.58 -0.81
N ILE A 172 -1.74 -0.26 -0.79
CA ILE A 172 -0.45 0.41 -0.67
C ILE A 172 -0.21 0.86 0.77
N ASP A 173 -1.16 1.59 1.34
CA ASP A 173 -1.13 2.00 2.73
C ASP A 173 -1.28 0.77 3.62
N GLY A 174 -0.62 0.80 4.78
CA GLY A 174 -0.63 -0.34 5.70
C GLY A 174 0.22 -1.53 5.27
N VAL A 175 0.33 -1.82 3.96
CA VAL A 175 1.07 -2.96 3.39
C VAL A 175 2.51 -2.58 3.02
N LEU A 176 2.68 -1.63 2.10
CA LEU A 176 3.99 -1.14 1.66
C LEU A 176 4.40 0.15 2.38
N LEU A 177 3.40 0.90 2.86
CA LEU A 177 3.53 2.08 3.70
C LEU A 177 2.84 1.86 5.06
N PRO A 178 3.37 0.95 5.89
CA PRO A 178 2.83 0.75 7.22
C PRO A 178 2.99 2.00 8.09
N THR A 179 2.24 2.06 9.18
CA THR A 179 2.31 3.13 10.18
C THR A 179 3.74 3.42 10.63
N ALA A 180 4.58 2.39 10.81
CA ALA A 180 6.00 2.60 11.15
C ALA A 180 6.79 3.33 10.04
N ALA A 181 6.48 3.09 8.76
CA ALA A 181 7.10 3.82 7.66
C ALA A 181 6.72 5.31 7.68
N TRP A 182 5.51 5.65 8.12
CA TRP A 182 5.09 7.04 8.29
C TRP A 182 5.86 7.82 9.37
N LEU A 183 6.53 7.12 10.29
CA LEU A 183 7.40 7.74 11.29
C LEU A 183 8.78 8.14 10.73
N HIS A 184 9.13 7.70 9.50
CA HIS A 184 10.35 8.15 8.85
C HIS A 184 10.27 9.65 8.56
N ALA A 185 11.33 10.41 8.84
CA ALA A 185 11.32 11.88 8.73
C ALA A 185 10.92 12.38 7.33
N GLY A 186 11.35 11.68 6.27
CA GLY A 186 10.95 11.98 4.89
C GLY A 186 9.46 11.75 4.62
N ASN A 187 8.84 10.79 5.31
CA ASN A 187 7.42 10.47 5.14
C ASN A 187 6.54 11.36 6.00
N PHE A 188 7.02 11.77 7.18
CA PHE A 188 6.30 12.67 8.07
C PHE A 188 5.97 14.01 7.39
N ALA A 189 6.94 14.58 6.67
CA ALA A 189 6.73 15.82 5.92
C ALA A 189 5.77 15.67 4.73
N ALA A 190 5.70 14.47 4.12
CA ALA A 190 4.69 14.16 3.11
C ALA A 190 3.32 13.97 3.76
N LYS A 191 3.26 13.30 4.91
CA LYS A 191 2.05 13.01 5.66
C LYS A 191 1.33 14.27 6.15
N GLU A 192 2.05 15.22 6.71
CA GLU A 192 1.47 16.52 7.13
C GLU A 192 0.80 17.25 5.95
N ARG A 193 1.37 17.10 4.75
CA ARG A 193 0.80 17.65 3.50
C ARG A 193 -0.31 16.79 2.91
N LEU A 194 -0.44 15.54 3.33
CA LEU A 194 -1.46 14.57 2.90
C LEU A 194 -2.59 14.42 3.92
N ARG A 195 -2.62 15.23 4.98
CA ARG A 195 -3.56 15.07 6.09
C ARG A 195 -5.04 15.15 5.72
N TRP A 196 -5.37 15.79 4.61
CA TRP A 196 -6.73 15.86 4.06
C TRP A 196 -7.07 14.68 3.15
N ILE A 197 -6.08 13.86 2.79
CA ILE A 197 -6.21 12.67 1.96
C ILE A 197 -6.22 11.40 2.82
N THR A 198 -5.42 11.35 3.89
CA THR A 198 -5.38 10.19 4.79
C THR A 198 -6.27 10.45 6.00
N THR A 199 -7.52 9.99 5.97
CA THR A 199 -8.55 10.26 7.00
C THR A 199 -8.26 9.66 8.37
N ASP A 200 -7.19 8.87 8.52
CA ASP A 200 -6.99 8.00 9.68
C ASP A 200 -5.91 8.51 10.65
N PHE A 201 -6.14 9.70 11.22
CA PHE A 201 -5.21 10.34 12.17
C PHE A 201 -5.15 9.66 13.54
N GLU A 202 -6.21 8.96 13.94
CA GLU A 202 -6.31 8.38 15.28
C GLU A 202 -5.32 7.21 15.47
N THR A 203 -5.09 6.42 14.43
CA THR A 203 -4.23 5.22 14.46
C THR A 203 -2.75 5.55 14.71
N ILE A 204 -2.25 6.68 14.20
CA ILE A 204 -0.84 7.08 14.37
C ILE A 204 -0.58 7.73 15.72
N ALA A 205 -1.50 8.56 16.22
CA ALA A 205 -1.38 9.15 17.55
C ALA A 205 -1.37 8.04 18.63
N ALA A 206 -2.26 7.05 18.47
CA ALA A 206 -2.31 5.87 19.33
C ALA A 206 -1.02 5.03 19.23
N TYR A 207 -0.48 4.80 18.03
CA TYR A 207 0.78 4.05 17.86
C TYR A 207 2.01 4.79 18.39
N ALA A 208 2.14 6.09 18.12
CA ALA A 208 3.24 6.92 18.62
C ALA A 208 3.24 7.00 20.16
N ASP A 209 2.06 6.95 20.77
CA ASP A 209 1.92 6.86 22.22
C ASP A 209 2.23 5.45 22.73
N HIS A 210 1.78 4.39 22.05
CA HIS A 210 2.14 3.01 22.36
C HIS A 210 3.67 2.80 22.34
N VAL A 211 4.37 3.25 21.29
CA VAL A 211 5.84 3.14 21.18
C VAL A 211 6.54 3.91 22.31
N ARG A 212 6.02 5.10 22.68
CA ARG A 212 6.53 5.87 23.83
C ARG A 212 6.38 5.11 25.14
N ARG A 213 5.21 4.51 25.40
CA ARG A 213 4.96 3.70 26.60
C ARG A 213 5.81 2.43 26.61
N SER A 214 5.97 1.74 25.48
CA SER A 214 6.78 0.52 25.38
C SER A 214 8.28 0.79 25.58
N ARG A 215 8.80 1.95 25.14
CA ARG A 215 10.17 2.39 25.47
C ARG A 215 10.37 2.69 26.96
N LEU A 216 9.35 3.23 27.63
CA LEU A 216 9.38 3.46 29.08
C LEU A 216 9.35 2.15 29.88
N LEU A 217 8.64 1.13 29.37
CA LEU A 217 8.52 -0.19 30.02
C LEU A 217 9.75 -1.07 29.83
N LEU A 218 10.51 -0.92 28.74
CA LEU A 218 11.70 -1.73 28.45
C LEU A 218 13.00 -1.25 29.12
N GLY A 219 12.98 -0.20 29.94
CA GLY A 219 14.00 0.07 30.97
C GLY A 219 15.48 0.15 30.55
N GLY A 220 15.79 0.20 29.26
CA GLY A 220 17.16 0.20 28.77
C GLY A 220 17.79 1.59 28.87
N ARG A 221 18.46 1.90 29.98
CA ARG A 221 19.48 2.95 29.95
C ARG A 221 20.50 2.59 28.85
N PRO A 222 20.95 3.53 28.01
CA PRO A 222 22.06 3.27 27.12
C PRO A 222 23.26 2.85 27.98
N SER A 223 23.74 1.61 27.85
CA SER A 223 25.04 1.28 28.42
C SER A 223 26.06 2.16 27.72
N ALA A 224 26.78 2.96 28.50
CA ALA A 224 27.92 3.69 27.99
C ALA A 224 28.88 2.68 27.36
N TRP A 225 29.06 2.78 26.05
CA TRP A 225 30.11 2.08 25.33
C TRP A 225 31.45 2.49 25.96
N LYS A 226 32.03 1.59 26.76
CA LYS A 226 33.43 1.70 27.15
C LYS A 226 34.25 1.24 25.94
N THR A 227 34.98 2.18 25.35
CA THR A 227 36.07 1.86 24.41
C THR A 227 37.04 0.88 25.07
N PRO A 228 37.44 -0.22 24.41
CA PRO A 228 38.54 -1.04 24.91
C PRO A 228 39.81 -0.19 24.88
N HIS A 229 40.46 -0.05 26.03
CA HIS A 229 41.86 0.36 26.05
C HIS A 229 42.69 -0.74 25.41
N ALA A 230 43.50 -0.35 24.42
CA ALA A 230 44.55 -1.18 23.90
C ALA A 230 45.67 -1.27 24.95
N ASP A 231 45.99 -2.49 25.35
CA ASP A 231 47.32 -2.98 25.72
C ASP A 231 47.34 -4.50 25.48
#